data_AF-A0A845RB57-F1
#
_entry.id   AF-A0A845RB57-F1
#
_cell.length_a   1.000
_cell.length_b   1.000
_cell.length_c   1.000
_cell.angle_alpha   90.00
_cell.angle_beta   90.00
_cell.angle_gamma   90.00
#
_symmetry.space_group_name_H-M   'P 1'
#
loop_
_entity.id
_entity.type
_entity.pdbx_description
1 polymer ?
#
loop_
_entity_poly.entity_id
_entity_poly.type
_entity_poly.pdbx_seq_one_letter_code
_entity_poly.pdbx_strand_id
1 'polypeptide(L)'
;MNAQVGEDVKNIQELLSKKEYQAVYDQYASVLQDMLFVQSSEEWLDFIQREGTLEEEPLRLYLSAWRGLCLLLGCYEGEATRKVLDWLKDRIPGELLEKLSGLAPIVIDVDELGGLAPIVIDVDELGGTLEKQIAPYQDALTQAGFSFHIDFEDIYCAGAYFLSVGMQ
;
A
#
# COMPACT_ATOMS: atom_id res chain seq x y z
N MET A 1 16.92 2.94 0.69
CA MET A 1 16.40 1.80 1.47
C MET A 1 16.43 2.19 2.96
N ASN A 2 15.29 2.12 3.66
CA ASN A 2 15.21 2.55 5.06
C ASN A 2 15.77 1.47 6.00
N ALA A 3 16.71 1.85 6.88
CA ALA A 3 17.36 0.91 7.81
C ALA A 3 16.35 0.22 8.73
N GLN A 4 15.30 0.93 9.16
CA GLN A 4 14.30 0.39 10.07
C GLN A 4 13.46 -0.73 9.45
N VAL A 5 13.05 -0.58 8.19
CA VAL A 5 12.33 -1.64 7.47
C VAL A 5 13.23 -2.87 7.30
N GLY A 6 14.53 -2.66 7.04
CA GLY A 6 15.49 -3.76 6.99
C GLY A 6 15.66 -4.49 8.32
N GLU A 7 15.61 -3.77 9.44
CA GLU A 7 15.62 -4.35 10.79
C GLU A 7 14.33 -5.11 11.10
N ASP A 8 13.16 -4.54 10.74
CA ASP A 8 11.86 -5.19 10.94
C ASP A 8 11.77 -6.52 10.20
N VAL A 9 12.16 -6.56 8.92
CA VAL A 9 12.21 -7.79 8.11
C VAL A 9 13.09 -8.85 8.78
N LYS A 10 14.29 -8.47 9.22
CA LYS A 10 15.22 -9.40 9.88
C LYS A 10 14.66 -9.93 11.20
N ASN A 11 14.04 -9.07 12.00
CA ASN A 11 13.43 -9.45 13.27
C ASN A 11 12.29 -10.47 13.06
N ILE A 12 11.41 -10.20 12.09
CA ILE A 12 10.33 -11.13 11.73
C ILE A 12 10.92 -12.48 11.27
N GLN A 13 11.86 -12.47 10.33
CA GLN A 13 12.52 -13.69 9.84
C GLN A 13 13.19 -14.49 10.98
N GLU A 14 13.84 -13.81 11.93
CA GLU A 14 14.45 -14.45 13.09
C GLU A 14 13.40 -15.12 13.99
N LEU A 15 12.33 -14.41 14.34
CA LEU A 15 11.24 -14.96 15.17
C LEU A 15 10.54 -16.13 14.48
N LEU A 16 10.29 -16.05 13.17
CA LEU A 16 9.72 -17.13 12.37
C LEU A 16 10.64 -18.37 12.39
N SER A 17 11.95 -18.19 12.27
CA SER A 17 12.93 -19.31 12.32
C SER A 17 12.94 -20.03 13.67
N LYS A 18 12.62 -19.30 14.75
CA LYS A 18 12.49 -19.83 16.11
C LYS A 18 11.09 -20.36 16.43
N LYS A 19 10.15 -20.26 15.47
CA LYS A 19 8.72 -20.57 15.65
C LYS A 19 8.03 -19.74 16.73
N GLU A 20 8.54 -18.53 16.99
CA GLU A 20 7.97 -17.56 17.92
C GLU A 20 6.83 -16.77 17.25
N TYR A 21 5.86 -17.48 16.67
CA TYR A 21 4.81 -16.89 15.82
C TYR A 21 3.94 -15.87 16.57
N GLN A 22 3.66 -16.11 17.85
CA GLN A 22 2.88 -15.17 18.66
C GLN A 22 3.65 -13.84 18.84
N ALA A 23 4.96 -13.89 19.03
CA ALA A 23 5.78 -12.69 19.19
C ALA A 23 5.80 -11.83 17.92
N VAL A 24 5.73 -12.45 16.73
CA VAL A 24 5.57 -11.75 15.46
C VAL A 24 4.22 -11.02 15.43
N TYR A 25 3.13 -11.72 15.79
CA TYR A 25 1.80 -11.11 15.81
C TYR A 25 1.70 -9.96 16.80
N ASP A 26 2.18 -10.15 18.03
CA ASP A 26 2.11 -9.14 19.08
C ASP A 26 2.82 -7.83 18.69
N GLN A 27 3.88 -7.92 17.88
CA GLN A 27 4.67 -6.77 17.43
C GLN A 27 4.18 -6.16 16.11
N TYR A 28 3.67 -6.99 15.19
CA TYR A 28 3.40 -6.60 13.81
C TYR A 28 1.95 -6.84 13.38
N ALA A 29 1.01 -7.01 14.33
CA ALA A 29 -0.39 -7.34 14.07
C ALA A 29 -1.01 -6.48 12.95
N SER A 30 -0.86 -5.15 12.98
CA SER A 30 -1.44 -4.27 11.96
C SER A 30 -0.91 -4.57 10.56
N VAL A 31 0.39 -4.84 10.43
CA VAL A 31 1.03 -5.16 9.15
C VAL A 31 0.52 -6.50 8.61
N LEU A 32 0.38 -7.49 9.49
CA LEU A 32 -0.13 -8.81 9.12
C LEU A 32 -1.62 -8.76 8.77
N GLN A 33 -2.40 -7.96 9.50
CA GLN A 33 -3.82 -7.73 9.24
C GLN A 33 -4.01 -7.11 7.85
N ASP A 34 -3.24 -6.08 7.50
CA ASP A 34 -3.31 -5.44 6.18
C ASP A 34 -2.82 -6.38 5.07
N MET A 35 -1.72 -7.12 5.31
CA MET A 35 -1.09 -7.97 4.29
C MET A 35 -1.83 -9.28 4.02
N LEU A 36 -2.37 -9.91 5.06
CA LEU A 36 -2.93 -11.26 4.99
C LEU A 36 -4.44 -11.30 5.22
N PHE A 37 -5.07 -10.15 5.49
CA PHE A 37 -6.49 -10.05 5.87
C PHE A 37 -6.89 -10.89 7.09
N VAL A 38 -5.91 -11.32 7.90
CA VAL A 38 -6.16 -12.01 9.16
C VAL A 38 -6.67 -11.01 10.19
N GLN A 39 -7.73 -11.33 10.92
CA GLN A 39 -8.36 -10.43 11.90
C GLN A 39 -7.98 -10.77 13.35
N SER A 40 -7.34 -11.92 13.57
CA SER A 40 -7.01 -12.43 14.90
C SER A 40 -5.66 -13.15 14.94
N SER A 41 -5.13 -13.34 16.16
CA SER A 41 -3.93 -14.15 16.36
C SER A 41 -4.16 -15.62 15.98
N GLU A 42 -5.40 -16.11 16.10
CA GLU A 42 -5.75 -17.49 15.72
C GLU A 42 -5.63 -17.69 14.22
N GLU A 43 -6.19 -16.76 13.42
CA GLU A 43 -6.08 -16.79 11.95
C GLU A 43 -4.63 -16.66 11.48
N TRP A 44 -3.85 -15.80 12.13
CA TRP A 44 -2.40 -15.72 11.88
C TRP A 44 -1.69 -17.03 12.16
N LEU A 45 -1.96 -17.66 13.32
CA LEU A 45 -1.32 -18.92 13.70
C LEU A 45 -1.67 -20.04 12.72
N ASP A 46 -2.93 -20.11 12.31
CA ASP A 46 -3.40 -21.08 11.30
C ASP A 46 -2.70 -20.89 9.95
N PHE A 47 -2.52 -19.64 9.52
CA PHE A 47 -1.79 -19.30 8.30
C PHE A 47 -0.30 -19.68 8.40
N ILE A 48 0.41 -19.15 9.40
CA ILE A 48 1.88 -19.27 9.45
C ILE A 48 2.35 -20.69 9.78
N GLN A 49 1.51 -21.50 10.45
CA GLN A 49 1.82 -22.92 10.67
C GLN A 49 1.74 -23.75 9.38
N ARG A 50 0.97 -23.30 8.38
CA ARG A 50 0.85 -23.96 7.07
C ARG A 50 1.95 -23.49 6.12
N GLU A 51 2.12 -22.17 6.00
CA GLU A 51 3.07 -21.57 5.05
C GLU A 51 4.52 -21.61 5.58
N GLY A 52 4.72 -21.48 6.89
CA GLY A 52 6.03 -21.56 7.56
C GLY A 52 6.92 -20.32 7.39
N THR A 53 6.64 -19.44 6.43
CA THR A 53 7.41 -18.22 6.16
C THR A 53 6.54 -17.12 5.55
N LEU A 54 7.11 -15.92 5.45
CA LEU A 54 6.59 -14.80 4.66
C LEU A 54 7.57 -14.45 3.54
N GLU A 55 7.04 -14.07 2.39
CA GLU A 55 7.82 -13.57 1.26
C GLU A 55 8.38 -12.18 1.61
N GLU A 56 9.67 -11.98 1.33
CA GLU A 56 10.38 -10.79 1.82
C GLU A 56 9.92 -9.51 1.12
N GLU A 57 9.65 -9.58 -0.19
CA GLU A 57 9.29 -8.42 -0.99
C GLU A 57 7.92 -7.84 -0.60
N PRO A 58 6.83 -8.62 -0.52
CA PRO A 58 5.56 -8.15 0.06
C PRO A 58 5.73 -7.61 1.46
N LEU A 59 6.38 -8.36 2.35
CA LEU A 59 6.58 -7.96 3.73
C LEU A 59 7.27 -6.58 3.83
N ARG A 60 8.26 -6.34 2.96
CA ARG A 60 8.97 -5.06 2.89
C ARG A 60 8.07 -3.91 2.45
N LEU A 61 7.14 -4.13 1.50
CA LEU A 61 6.19 -3.12 1.05
C LEU A 61 5.20 -2.74 2.17
N TYR A 62 4.57 -3.73 2.81
CA TYR A 62 3.65 -3.48 3.92
C TYR A 62 4.33 -2.83 5.13
N LEU A 63 5.56 -3.25 5.47
CA LEU A 63 6.36 -2.56 6.50
C LEU A 63 6.70 -1.12 6.10
N SER A 64 6.97 -0.86 4.83
CA SER A 64 7.25 0.49 4.34
C SER A 64 6.02 1.40 4.45
N ALA A 65 4.83 0.87 4.15
CA ALA A 65 3.57 1.58 4.33
C ALA A 65 3.29 1.86 5.82
N TRP A 66 3.47 0.86 6.68
CA TRP A 66 3.29 1.01 8.13
C TRP A 66 4.23 2.03 8.76
N ARG A 67 5.46 2.17 8.23
CA ARG A 67 6.43 3.19 8.64
C ARG A 67 6.19 4.55 7.98
N GLY A 68 5.17 4.71 7.14
CA GLY A 68 4.79 5.96 6.47
C GLY A 68 5.70 6.37 5.30
N LEU A 69 6.48 5.43 4.76
CA LEU A 69 7.41 5.67 3.64
C LEU A 69 6.69 5.65 2.28
N CYS A 70 5.65 4.85 2.17
CA CYS A 70 4.71 4.84 1.07
C CYS A 70 3.28 4.84 1.61
N LEU A 71 2.32 5.09 0.73
CA LEU A 71 0.90 4.99 0.99
C LEU A 71 0.42 3.66 0.43
N LEU A 72 -0.12 2.80 1.29
CA LEU A 72 -0.87 1.62 0.87
C LEU A 72 -2.22 2.07 0.30
N LEU A 73 -2.55 1.62 -0.91
CA LEU A 73 -3.82 1.82 -1.60
C LEU A 73 -4.32 0.45 -2.07
N GLY A 74 -5.51 0.03 -1.65
CA GLY A 74 -6.05 -1.28 -2.03
C GLY A 74 -7.17 -1.71 -1.10
N CYS A 75 -7.41 -3.01 -0.99
CA CYS A 75 -8.33 -3.58 0.01
C CYS A 75 -9.77 -3.03 -0.04
N TYR A 76 -10.34 -2.80 -1.24
CA TYR A 76 -11.73 -2.35 -1.40
C TYR A 76 -12.01 -0.98 -0.74
N GLU A 77 -11.06 -0.05 -0.81
CA GLU A 77 -11.12 1.23 -0.06
C GLU A 77 -12.12 2.28 -0.57
N GLY A 78 -12.71 2.11 -1.76
CA GLY A 78 -13.59 3.11 -2.36
C GLY A 78 -12.83 4.37 -2.81
N GLU A 79 -13.41 5.54 -2.60
CA GLU A 79 -12.80 6.83 -2.93
C GLU A 79 -11.51 7.09 -2.10
N ALA A 80 -10.36 7.16 -2.76
CA ALA A 80 -9.03 7.27 -2.15
C ALA A 80 -8.37 8.66 -2.31
N THR A 81 -8.99 9.62 -3.01
CA THR A 81 -8.40 10.95 -3.26
C THR A 81 -7.99 11.63 -1.97
N ARG A 82 -8.88 11.66 -0.99
CA ARG A 82 -8.57 12.32 0.28
C ARG A 82 -7.37 11.68 0.98
N LYS A 83 -7.30 10.35 0.97
CA LYS A 83 -6.18 9.60 1.54
C LYS A 83 -4.86 9.93 0.83
N VAL A 84 -4.87 10.02 -0.50
CA VAL A 84 -3.71 10.44 -1.31
C VAL A 84 -3.30 11.88 -1.02
N LEU A 85 -4.24 12.83 -1.00
CA LEU A 85 -3.95 14.24 -0.72
C LEU A 85 -3.45 14.46 0.71
N ASP A 86 -4.06 13.80 1.70
CA ASP A 86 -3.63 13.89 3.09
C ASP A 86 -2.21 13.32 3.26
N TRP A 87 -1.87 12.25 2.55
CA TRP A 87 -0.50 11.71 2.53
C TRP A 87 0.51 12.66 1.86
N LEU A 88 0.10 13.39 0.81
CA LEU A 88 0.96 14.35 0.11
C LEU A 88 1.22 15.65 0.88
N LYS A 89 0.36 16.02 1.82
CA LYS A 89 0.33 17.34 2.47
C LYS A 89 1.67 17.83 3.03
N ASP A 90 2.48 16.92 3.56
CA ASP A 90 3.80 17.25 4.14
C ASP A 90 4.99 16.81 3.25
N ARG A 91 4.71 16.36 2.03
CA ARG A 91 5.71 15.80 1.09
C ARG A 91 5.91 16.64 -0.16
N ILE A 92 4.97 17.54 -0.47
CA ILE A 92 5.03 18.45 -1.62
C ILE A 92 4.65 19.89 -1.21
N PRO A 93 4.99 20.91 -2.01
CA PRO A 93 4.56 22.29 -1.76
C PRO A 93 3.03 22.44 -1.71
N GLY A 94 2.52 23.29 -0.81
CA GLY A 94 1.08 23.50 -0.63
C GLY A 94 0.35 23.98 -1.90
N GLU A 95 0.97 24.84 -2.70
CA GLU A 95 0.42 25.31 -3.99
C GLU A 95 0.21 24.14 -4.98
N LEU A 96 1.11 23.15 -4.95
CA LEU A 96 1.00 21.95 -5.76
C LEU A 96 -0.13 21.06 -5.23
N LEU A 97 -0.25 20.92 -3.91
CA LEU A 97 -1.33 20.17 -3.28
C LEU A 97 -2.71 20.76 -3.62
N GLU A 98 -2.86 22.07 -3.59
CA GLU A 98 -4.10 22.76 -4.01
C GLU A 98 -4.43 22.46 -5.47
N LYS A 99 -3.42 22.49 -6.37
CA LYS A 99 -3.59 22.12 -7.78
C LYS A 99 -4.06 20.66 -7.93
N LEU A 100 -3.49 19.73 -7.15
CA LEU A 100 -3.89 18.33 -7.18
C LEU A 100 -5.32 18.12 -6.64
N SER A 101 -5.75 18.90 -5.64
CA SER A 101 -7.10 18.79 -5.08
C SER A 101 -8.23 19.12 -6.06
N GLY A 102 -7.92 19.81 -7.15
CA GLY A 102 -8.86 20.13 -8.23
C GLY A 102 -8.94 19.08 -9.34
N LEU A 103 -8.17 17.98 -9.25
CA LEU A 103 -8.17 16.91 -10.25
C LEU A 103 -9.31 15.92 -10.04
N ALA A 104 -9.52 15.04 -11.03
CA ALA A 104 -10.53 14.00 -10.95
C ALA A 104 -10.27 13.05 -9.77
N PRO A 105 -11.31 12.55 -9.07
CA PRO A 105 -11.13 11.63 -7.95
C PRO A 105 -10.43 10.32 -8.34
N ILE A 106 -9.72 9.76 -7.38
CA ILE A 106 -9.10 8.43 -7.39
C ILE A 106 -10.06 7.49 -6.66
N VAL A 107 -10.66 6.50 -7.32
CA VAL A 107 -11.64 5.58 -6.69
C VAL A 107 -11.23 4.13 -6.88
N ILE A 108 -11.09 3.38 -5.78
CA ILE A 108 -10.74 1.96 -5.67
C ILE A 108 -12.01 1.13 -5.42
N ASP A 109 -12.51 0.35 -6.36
CA ASP A 109 -13.52 -0.65 -6.01
C ASP A 109 -13.53 -1.85 -6.97
N VAL A 110 -14.04 -2.96 -6.44
CA VAL A 110 -14.00 -4.31 -6.98
C VAL A 110 -15.36 -4.67 -7.58
N ASP A 111 -15.30 -5.29 -8.75
CA ASP A 111 -16.40 -5.73 -9.60
C ASP A 111 -17.36 -4.64 -10.13
N GLU A 112 -17.57 -4.68 -11.45
CA GLU A 112 -18.45 -3.81 -12.23
C GLU A 112 -19.88 -3.67 -11.63
N LEU A 113 -20.10 -2.68 -10.77
CA LEU A 113 -21.45 -2.25 -10.44
C LEU A 113 -21.96 -1.28 -11.52
N GLY A 114 -22.73 -1.86 -12.43
CA GLY A 114 -23.34 -1.26 -13.60
C GLY A 114 -23.79 0.19 -13.43
N GLY A 115 -23.12 1.06 -14.18
CA GLY A 115 -23.74 2.19 -14.87
C GLY A 115 -24.04 3.43 -14.03
N LEU A 116 -22.99 4.17 -13.67
CA LEU A 116 -22.82 5.63 -13.79
C LEU A 116 -21.51 6.04 -13.06
N ALA A 117 -20.63 6.81 -13.73
CA ALA A 117 -19.24 7.12 -13.36
C ALA A 117 -18.93 7.33 -11.85
N PRO A 118 -17.85 6.70 -11.33
CA PRO A 118 -16.48 7.25 -11.39
C PRO A 118 -15.46 6.27 -12.01
N ILE A 119 -14.21 6.72 -12.20
CA ILE A 119 -13.12 5.85 -12.69
C ILE A 119 -12.77 4.89 -11.55
N VAL A 120 -12.96 3.59 -11.76
CA VAL A 120 -12.78 2.54 -10.75
C VAL A 120 -11.38 1.94 -10.87
N ILE A 121 -10.65 1.74 -9.77
CA ILE A 121 -9.35 1.06 -9.70
C ILE A 121 -9.60 -0.42 -9.45
N ASP A 122 -9.54 -1.19 -10.53
CA ASP A 122 -9.13 -2.59 -10.55
C ASP A 122 -7.71 -2.69 -9.95
N VAL A 123 -7.63 -3.39 -8.81
CA VAL A 123 -6.39 -3.63 -8.05
C VAL A 123 -5.86 -5.02 -8.36
N ASP A 124 -6.41 -5.70 -9.36
CA ASP A 124 -6.21 -7.11 -9.61
C ASP A 124 -5.10 -7.32 -10.66
N GLU A 125 -4.64 -6.24 -11.32
CA GLU A 125 -3.63 -6.27 -12.38
C GLU A 125 -2.67 -5.06 -12.37
N LEU A 126 -1.37 -5.33 -12.54
CA LEU A 126 -0.36 -4.31 -12.79
C LEU A 126 -0.66 -3.54 -14.10
N GLY A 127 -0.67 -2.21 -14.07
CA GLY A 127 -1.06 -1.41 -15.24
C GLY A 127 -2.58 -1.32 -15.44
N GLY A 128 -3.34 -1.66 -14.41
CA GLY A 128 -4.78 -1.51 -14.35
C GLY A 128 -5.23 -0.05 -14.40
N THR A 129 -6.20 0.28 -13.56
CA THR A 129 -6.89 1.57 -13.62
C THR A 129 -6.31 2.62 -12.68
N LEU A 130 -5.46 2.25 -11.71
CA LEU A 130 -4.79 3.22 -10.85
C LEU A 130 -3.89 4.13 -11.68
N GLU A 131 -3.01 3.56 -12.49
CA GLU A 131 -2.00 4.28 -13.27
C GLU A 131 -2.66 5.32 -14.20
N LYS A 132 -3.82 4.98 -14.76
CA LYS A 132 -4.62 5.90 -15.60
C LYS A 132 -5.24 7.04 -14.79
N GLN A 133 -5.71 6.76 -13.57
CA GLN A 133 -6.33 7.75 -12.69
C GLN A 133 -5.32 8.71 -12.07
N ILE A 134 -4.13 8.23 -11.75
CA ILE A 134 -3.07 9.06 -11.20
C ILE A 134 -2.29 9.80 -12.29
N ALA A 135 -2.40 9.44 -13.57
CA ALA A 135 -1.65 10.09 -14.64
C ALA A 135 -1.77 11.63 -14.65
N PRO A 136 -2.96 12.24 -14.46
CA PRO A 136 -3.08 13.69 -14.31
C PRO A 136 -2.34 14.24 -13.08
N TYR A 137 -2.29 13.48 -11.99
CA TYR A 137 -1.55 13.86 -10.77
C TYR A 137 -0.04 13.76 -11.02
N GLN A 138 0.41 12.68 -11.66
CA GLN A 138 1.79 12.45 -12.06
C GLN A 138 2.31 13.56 -12.98
N ASP A 139 1.52 13.98 -13.97
CA ASP A 139 1.87 15.09 -14.87
C ASP A 139 2.05 16.41 -14.11
N ALA A 140 1.13 16.70 -13.18
CA ALA A 140 1.22 17.90 -12.35
C ALA A 140 2.44 17.87 -11.41
N LEU A 141 2.75 16.72 -10.80
CA LEU A 141 3.93 16.52 -9.97
C LEU A 141 5.22 16.67 -10.79
N THR A 142 5.27 16.07 -11.97
CA THR A 142 6.47 16.07 -12.84
C THR A 142 6.83 17.49 -13.27
N GLN A 143 5.84 18.33 -13.58
CA GLN A 143 6.07 19.75 -13.88
C GLN A 143 6.71 20.52 -12.72
N ALA A 144 6.52 20.04 -11.49
CA ALA A 144 7.07 20.64 -10.28
C ALA A 144 8.35 19.95 -9.77
N GLY A 145 8.91 18.99 -10.54
CA GLY A 145 10.13 18.25 -10.18
C GLY A 145 9.90 17.10 -9.20
N PHE A 146 8.67 16.61 -9.07
CA PHE A 146 8.32 15.44 -8.27
C PHE A 146 7.82 14.30 -9.15
N SER A 147 7.90 13.07 -8.66
CA SER A 147 7.29 11.91 -9.32
C SER A 147 6.72 10.94 -8.30
N PHE A 148 5.59 10.33 -8.63
CA PHE A 148 5.18 9.11 -7.96
C PHE A 148 6.04 7.94 -8.41
N HIS A 149 6.28 7.04 -7.47
CA HIS A 149 6.71 5.68 -7.70
C HIS A 149 5.63 4.76 -7.17
N ILE A 150 5.30 3.74 -7.94
CA ILE A 150 4.19 2.82 -7.66
C ILE A 150 4.79 1.43 -7.68
N ASP A 151 4.61 0.71 -6.59
CA ASP A 151 4.85 -0.73 -6.52
C ASP A 151 3.48 -1.43 -6.41
N PHE A 152 3.37 -2.63 -6.96
CA PHE A 152 2.17 -3.45 -6.92
C PHE A 152 2.52 -4.84 -6.38
N GLU A 153 1.63 -5.40 -5.56
CA GLU A 153 1.82 -6.67 -4.88
C GLU A 153 0.48 -7.41 -4.77
N ASP A 154 0.44 -8.70 -5.09
CA ASP A 154 -0.77 -9.53 -5.15
C ASP A 154 -0.59 -10.96 -4.62
N ILE A 155 0.45 -11.25 -3.84
CA ILE A 155 0.83 -12.63 -3.46
C ILE A 155 -0.15 -13.27 -2.48
N TYR A 156 -0.71 -12.52 -1.53
CA TYR A 156 -1.44 -13.12 -0.40
C TYR A 156 -2.97 -13.08 -0.49
N CYS A 157 -3.58 -11.91 -0.60
CA CYS A 157 -5.05 -11.79 -0.49
C CYS A 157 -5.67 -10.94 -1.59
N ALA A 158 -5.43 -9.64 -1.56
CA ALA A 158 -5.90 -8.70 -2.57
C ALA A 158 -4.68 -7.97 -3.11
N GLY A 159 -4.71 -7.66 -4.41
CA GLY A 159 -3.71 -6.77 -4.95
C GLY A 159 -3.71 -5.45 -4.18
N ALA A 160 -2.53 -4.87 -4.04
CA ALA A 160 -2.31 -3.62 -3.34
C ALA A 160 -1.26 -2.78 -4.06
N TYR A 161 -1.52 -1.49 -4.17
CA TYR A 161 -0.57 -0.51 -4.66
C TYR A 161 0.11 0.22 -3.51
N PHE A 162 1.39 0.49 -3.68
CA PHE A 162 2.21 1.23 -2.74
C PHE A 162 2.73 2.49 -3.44
N LEU A 163 2.16 3.62 -3.07
CA LEU A 163 2.47 4.91 -3.68
C LEU A 163 3.52 5.65 -2.85
N SER A 164 4.66 5.98 -3.45
CA SER A 164 5.65 6.88 -2.86
C SER A 164 5.91 8.08 -3.77
N VAL A 165 6.47 9.16 -3.23
CA VAL A 165 6.75 10.41 -3.96
C VAL A 165 8.19 10.81 -3.68
N GLY A 166 8.91 11.14 -4.74
CA GLY A 166 10.30 11.58 -4.70
C GLY A 166 10.50 12.84 -5.52
N MET A 167 11.60 13.54 -5.25
CA MET A 167 12.11 14.53 -6.20
C MET A 167 12.79 13.81 -7.37
N GLN A 168 12.63 14.35 -8.57
CA GLN A 168 13.36 13.90 -9.76
C GLN A 168 14.85 14.27 -9.73
#